data_AF-A0A846TET2-F1
#
_entry.id   AF-A0A846TET2-F1
#
_cell.length_a   1.000
_cell.length_b   1.000
_cell.length_c   1.000
_cell.angle_alpha   90.00
_cell.angle_beta   90.00
_cell.angle_gamma   90.00
#
_symmetry.space_group_name_H-M   'P 1'
#
loop_
_entity.id
_entity.type
_entity.pdbx_description
1 polymer ?
#
loop_
_entity_poly.entity_id
_entity_poly.type
_entity_poly.pdbx_seq_one_letter_code
_entity_poly.pdbx_strand_id
1 'polypeptide(L)'
;MKIGVIKMKKVLSLILILSGGVLFLYPSLSNLYTDYQQEKLISEWEASTFETEAATVAMNEEAAKESLDELNEVFEVKEEKTAVQAEEKGDHQAVNDLSITNDSSKENSKPKNTGMLGVIEIDKIDLRLPILYGASERNLDVASGLLNGTSLPGTPGNSAIAAHRSRSYGRMFNRLDEISSGDVVTVKSQNRTYQYKVYETQVVKPQDVS
;
A
#
# COMPACT_ATOMS: atom_id res chain seq x y z
N MET A 1 -10.15 -32.61 58.25
CA MET A 1 -10.67 -31.60 57.28
C MET A 1 -9.60 -30.69 56.63
N LYS A 2 -8.29 -30.81 56.94
CA LYS A 2 -7.24 -29.90 56.38
C LYS A 2 -6.68 -30.30 55.01
N ILE A 3 -6.80 -31.58 54.60
CA ILE A 3 -6.16 -32.12 53.39
C ILE A 3 -6.84 -31.65 52.08
N GLY A 4 -8.17 -31.51 52.08
CA GLY A 4 -8.92 -31.01 50.90
C GLY A 4 -8.61 -29.55 50.56
N VAL A 5 -8.44 -28.71 51.59
CA VAL A 5 -8.14 -27.28 51.43
C VAL A 5 -6.76 -27.05 50.81
N ILE A 6 -5.76 -27.88 51.16
CA ILE A 6 -4.40 -27.79 50.58
C ILE A 6 -4.40 -28.17 49.09
N LYS A 7 -5.16 -29.20 48.70
CA LYS A 7 -5.31 -29.58 47.28
C LYS A 7 -6.00 -28.47 46.47
N MET A 8 -7.07 -27.86 46.99
CA MET A 8 -7.75 -26.74 46.32
C MET A 8 -6.84 -25.52 46.12
N LYS A 9 -6.00 -25.16 47.12
CA LYS A 9 -5.06 -24.05 46.99
C LYS A 9 -3.98 -24.30 45.93
N LYS A 10 -3.50 -25.54 45.79
CA LYS A 10 -2.53 -25.92 44.75
C LYS A 10 -3.15 -25.86 43.35
N VAL A 11 -4.39 -26.33 43.20
CA VAL A 11 -5.13 -26.24 41.93
C VAL A 11 -5.39 -24.78 41.55
N LEU A 12 -5.82 -23.95 42.52
CA LEU A 12 -6.03 -22.52 42.30
C LEU A 12 -4.74 -21.81 41.87
N SER A 13 -3.61 -22.13 42.52
CA SER A 13 -2.30 -21.59 42.15
C SER A 13 -1.90 -22.01 40.73
N LEU A 14 -2.16 -23.25 40.33
CA LEU A 14 -1.86 -23.73 38.98
C LEU A 14 -2.69 -22.99 37.92
N ILE A 15 -3.98 -22.78 38.18
CA ILE A 15 -4.87 -22.02 37.28
C ILE A 15 -4.38 -20.57 37.12
N LEU A 16 -3.98 -19.91 38.23
CA LEU A 16 -3.44 -18.55 38.18
C LEU A 16 -2.12 -18.48 37.39
N ILE A 17 -1.23 -19.46 37.56
CA ILE A 17 0.03 -19.52 36.80
C ILE A 17 -0.26 -19.71 35.31
N LEU A 18 -1.16 -20.63 34.95
CA LEU A 18 -1.54 -20.87 33.55
C LEU A 18 -2.22 -19.64 32.93
N SER A 19 -3.15 -19.02 33.65
CA SER A 19 -3.82 -17.80 33.20
C SER A 19 -2.83 -16.64 33.01
N GLY A 20 -1.89 -16.47 33.94
CA GLY A 20 -0.81 -15.49 33.81
C GLY A 20 0.08 -15.78 32.61
N GLY A 21 0.41 -17.05 32.35
CA GLY A 21 1.17 -17.47 31.17
C GLY A 21 0.45 -17.15 29.86
N VAL A 22 -0.86 -17.39 29.77
CA VAL A 22 -1.66 -17.04 28.59
C VAL A 22 -1.68 -15.53 28.35
N LEU A 23 -1.90 -14.74 29.40
CA LEU A 23 -1.89 -13.27 29.29
C LEU A 23 -0.51 -12.74 28.91
N PHE A 24 0.56 -13.33 29.42
CA PHE A 24 1.94 -12.95 29.09
C PHE A 24 2.30 -13.28 27.64
N LEU A 25 1.84 -14.42 27.13
CA LEU A 25 2.10 -14.85 25.75
C LEU A 25 1.23 -14.15 24.72
N TYR A 26 0.07 -13.62 25.12
CA TYR A 26 -0.90 -13.01 24.21
C TYR A 26 -0.29 -11.94 23.28
N PRO A 27 0.48 -10.94 23.78
CA PRO A 27 1.10 -9.93 22.91
C PRO A 27 2.04 -10.55 21.88
N SER A 28 2.86 -11.53 22.27
CA SER A 28 3.81 -12.14 21.34
C SER A 28 3.08 -12.91 20.23
N LEU A 29 2.02 -13.64 20.56
CA LEU A 29 1.22 -14.37 19.58
C LEU A 29 0.43 -13.44 18.67
N SER A 30 -0.17 -12.37 19.22
CA SER A 30 -0.88 -11.38 18.40
C SER A 30 0.05 -10.72 17.40
N ASN A 31 1.28 -10.43 17.82
CA ASN A 31 2.26 -9.77 16.98
C ASN A 31 2.65 -10.64 15.79
N LEU A 32 3.01 -11.89 16.09
CA LEU A 32 3.34 -12.86 15.05
C LEU A 32 2.19 -13.06 14.05
N TYR A 33 0.95 -13.04 14.54
CA TYR A 33 -0.22 -13.16 13.68
C TYR A 33 -0.40 -11.95 12.76
N THR A 34 -0.24 -10.72 13.27
CA THR A 34 -0.35 -9.49 12.47
C THR A 34 0.74 -9.40 11.42
N ASP A 35 2.00 -9.72 11.78
CA ASP A 35 3.13 -9.67 10.85
C ASP A 35 2.91 -10.65 9.69
N TYR A 36 2.35 -11.83 9.97
CA TYR A 36 1.95 -12.80 8.94
C TYR A 36 0.87 -12.23 7.99
N GLN A 37 -0.13 -11.51 8.50
CA GLN A 37 -1.15 -10.89 7.64
C GLN A 37 -0.55 -9.80 6.75
N GLN A 38 0.37 -8.99 7.28
CA GLN A 38 1.04 -7.92 6.52
C GLN A 38 1.86 -8.48 5.37
N GLU A 39 2.71 -9.48 5.65
CA GLU A 39 3.55 -10.09 4.61
C GLU A 39 2.68 -10.79 3.56
N LYS A 40 1.60 -11.44 3.99
CA LYS A 40 0.65 -12.06 3.07
C LYS A 40 0.05 -11.03 2.11
N LEU A 41 -0.42 -9.90 2.61
CA LEU A 41 -0.97 -8.82 1.77
C LEU A 41 0.06 -8.33 0.75
N ILE A 42 1.29 -8.09 1.20
CA ILE A 42 2.37 -7.61 0.31
C ILE A 42 2.74 -8.65 -0.74
N SER A 43 2.93 -9.91 -0.35
CA SER A 43 3.29 -10.98 -1.29
C SER A 43 2.20 -11.24 -2.35
N GLU A 44 0.92 -11.23 -1.96
CA GLU A 44 -0.21 -11.37 -2.89
C GLU A 44 -0.27 -10.19 -3.87
N TRP A 45 -0.04 -8.96 -3.38
CA TRP A 45 -0.01 -7.76 -4.22
C TRP A 45 1.19 -7.74 -5.17
N GLU A 46 2.39 -8.05 -4.70
CA GLU A 46 3.61 -8.12 -5.52
C GLU A 46 3.48 -9.20 -6.61
N ALA A 47 2.91 -10.37 -6.29
CA ALA A 47 2.65 -11.42 -7.28
C ALA A 47 1.68 -10.95 -8.39
N SER A 48 0.59 -10.29 -8.02
CA SER A 48 -0.37 -9.74 -9.00
C SER A 48 0.21 -8.60 -9.84
N THR A 49 1.14 -7.83 -9.27
CA THR A 49 1.85 -6.75 -9.95
C THR A 49 2.76 -7.34 -11.04
N PHE A 50 3.54 -8.37 -10.70
CA PHE A 50 4.46 -9.04 -11.62
C PHE A 50 3.76 -9.69 -12.81
N GLU A 51 2.63 -10.37 -12.58
CA GLU A 51 1.80 -10.93 -13.66
C GLU A 51 1.30 -9.85 -14.63
N THR A 52 0.91 -8.68 -14.09
CA THR A 52 0.46 -7.54 -14.89
C THR A 52 1.60 -6.93 -15.70
N GLU A 53 2.80 -6.79 -15.13
CA GLU A 53 3.97 -6.31 -15.87
C GLU A 53 4.33 -7.25 -17.01
N ALA A 54 4.39 -8.56 -16.76
CA ALA A 54 4.67 -9.56 -17.79
C ALA A 54 3.64 -9.53 -18.93
N ALA A 55 2.35 -9.35 -18.62
CA ALA A 55 1.31 -9.20 -19.62
C ALA A 55 1.47 -7.89 -20.43
N THR A 56 1.76 -6.76 -19.78
CA THR A 56 1.98 -5.49 -20.49
C THR A 56 3.23 -5.50 -21.36
N VAL A 57 4.29 -6.20 -20.95
CA VAL A 57 5.52 -6.38 -21.74
C VAL A 57 5.25 -7.31 -22.94
N ALA A 58 4.50 -8.39 -22.76
CA ALA A 58 4.12 -9.24 -23.89
C ALA A 58 3.26 -8.47 -24.93
N MET A 59 2.36 -7.59 -24.48
CA MET A 59 1.57 -6.75 -25.37
C MET A 59 2.39 -5.66 -26.05
N ASN A 60 3.36 -5.06 -25.34
CA ASN A 60 4.19 -4.00 -25.91
C ASN A 60 5.29 -4.51 -26.83
N GLU A 61 5.73 -5.77 -26.72
CA GLU A 61 6.69 -6.37 -27.65
C GLU A 61 6.04 -6.63 -29.03
N GLU A 62 4.76 -7.01 -29.06
CA GLU A 62 3.99 -7.14 -30.31
C GLU A 62 3.72 -5.77 -30.94
N ALA A 63 3.32 -4.79 -30.14
CA ALA A 63 3.14 -3.40 -30.61
C ALA A 63 4.47 -2.74 -31.02
N ALA A 64 5.58 -3.09 -30.37
CA ALA A 64 6.91 -2.62 -30.73
C ALA A 64 7.38 -3.23 -32.07
N LYS A 65 7.03 -4.49 -32.36
CA LYS A 65 7.28 -5.13 -33.66
C LYS A 65 6.46 -4.47 -34.78
N GLU A 66 5.17 -4.20 -34.57
CA GLU A 66 4.36 -3.42 -35.53
C GLU A 66 4.97 -2.04 -35.79
N SER A 67 5.40 -1.33 -34.75
CA SER A 67 6.02 -0.01 -34.92
C SER A 67 7.39 -0.04 -35.61
N LEU A 68 8.12 -1.17 -35.55
CA LEU A 68 9.39 -1.36 -36.26
C LEU A 68 9.18 -1.75 -37.72
N ASP A 69 8.12 -2.50 -38.03
CA ASP A 69 7.76 -2.85 -39.40
C ASP A 69 7.21 -1.62 -40.16
N GLU A 70 6.39 -0.78 -39.52
CA GLU A 70 5.96 0.52 -40.09
C GLU A 70 7.15 1.46 -40.35
N LEU A 71 8.14 1.49 -39.45
CA LEU A 71 9.35 2.30 -39.67
C LEU A 71 10.18 1.75 -40.84
N ASN A 72 10.36 0.44 -40.96
CA ASN A 72 11.08 -0.15 -42.10
C ASN A 72 10.38 0.11 -43.44
N GLU A 73 9.04 0.11 -43.47
CA GLU A 73 8.26 0.45 -44.66
C GLU A 73 8.40 1.93 -45.06
N VAL A 74 8.57 2.82 -44.07
CA VAL A 74 8.89 4.25 -44.27
C VAL A 74 10.34 4.45 -44.74
N PHE A 75 11.29 3.63 -44.27
CA PHE A 75 12.72 3.77 -44.60
C PHE A 75 13.15 3.04 -45.88
N GLU A 76 12.41 2.05 -46.39
CA GLU A 76 12.72 1.37 -47.68
C GLU A 76 12.31 2.16 -48.94
N VAL A 77 11.62 3.30 -48.81
CA VAL A 77 11.27 4.16 -49.97
C VAL A 77 11.74 5.59 -49.77
N LYS A 78 13.05 5.83 -49.96
CA LYS A 78 13.67 6.95 -50.73
C LYS A 78 15.03 7.37 -50.17
N GLU A 79 16.10 6.89 -50.80
CA GLU A 79 17.18 7.80 -51.15
C GLU A 79 16.78 8.59 -52.40
N GLU A 80 16.20 9.79 -52.23
CA GLU A 80 16.64 11.03 -52.92
C GLU A 80 15.78 12.26 -52.56
N LYS A 81 16.48 13.30 -52.08
CA LYS A 81 16.28 14.76 -52.15
C LYS A 81 14.87 15.36 -52.34
N THR A 82 14.50 16.29 -51.45
CA THR A 82 14.49 17.76 -51.68
C THR A 82 13.56 18.46 -50.68
N ALA A 83 13.99 19.66 -50.26
CA ALA A 83 13.34 20.61 -49.34
C ALA A 83 11.89 21.03 -49.68
N VAL A 84 11.12 21.47 -48.67
CA VAL A 84 10.60 22.85 -48.44
C VAL A 84 9.60 22.86 -47.27
N GLN A 85 9.41 24.06 -46.72
CA GLN A 85 8.88 24.54 -45.45
C GLN A 85 7.35 24.39 -45.17
N ALA A 86 7.03 24.67 -43.89
CA ALA A 86 5.98 25.58 -43.38
C ALA A 86 4.61 25.02 -42.90
N GLU A 87 4.32 25.32 -41.61
CA GLU A 87 3.02 25.69 -40.98
C GLU A 87 1.95 24.57 -40.83
N GLU A 88 1.08 24.43 -39.82
CA GLU A 88 0.79 25.00 -38.49
C GLU A 88 -0.36 24.14 -37.88
N LYS A 89 -0.58 24.21 -36.57
CA LYS A 89 -1.84 23.96 -35.80
C LYS A 89 -2.33 22.54 -35.42
N GLY A 90 -2.70 22.42 -34.13
CA GLY A 90 -3.90 21.72 -33.67
C GLY A 90 -3.66 20.57 -32.69
N ASP A 91 -3.46 20.85 -31.40
CA ASP A 91 -4.45 20.63 -30.31
C ASP A 91 -4.48 19.19 -29.76
N HIS A 92 -3.76 18.95 -28.65
CA HIS A 92 -3.81 17.72 -27.87
C HIS A 92 -4.94 17.83 -26.84
N GLN A 93 -6.12 17.28 -27.18
CA GLN A 93 -7.16 17.03 -26.21
C GLN A 93 -6.93 15.72 -25.45
N ALA A 94 -7.16 15.83 -24.14
CA ALA A 94 -7.04 14.83 -23.12
C ALA A 94 -8.03 13.66 -23.32
N VAL A 95 -7.53 12.44 -23.13
CA VAL A 95 -8.37 11.29 -22.80
C VAL A 95 -8.24 11.01 -21.30
N ASN A 96 -9.11 11.68 -20.55
CA ASN A 96 -9.39 11.37 -19.15
C ASN A 96 -10.69 10.54 -19.16
N ASP A 97 -10.58 9.21 -19.12
CA ASP A 97 -11.73 8.37 -18.79
C ASP A 97 -11.27 7.21 -17.90
N LEU A 98 -11.26 7.48 -16.60
CA LEU A 98 -11.47 6.44 -15.60
C LEU A 98 -12.66 6.87 -14.74
N SER A 99 -13.83 6.81 -15.35
CA SER A 99 -15.11 6.93 -14.68
C SER A 99 -15.38 5.65 -13.86
N ILE A 100 -14.86 5.56 -12.63
CA ILE A 100 -15.33 4.56 -11.66
C ILE A 100 -16.66 5.07 -11.09
N THR A 101 -17.74 4.55 -11.63
CA THR A 101 -19.09 4.74 -11.15
C THR A 101 -19.24 4.13 -9.76
N ASN A 102 -19.83 4.92 -8.86
CA ASN A 102 -20.33 4.48 -7.57
C ASN A 102 -21.40 3.40 -7.76
N ASP A 103 -21.18 2.20 -7.23
CA ASP A 103 -22.27 1.32 -6.82
C ASP A 103 -22.05 0.88 -5.38
N SER A 104 -22.79 1.52 -4.48
CA SER A 104 -23.04 1.04 -3.14
C SER A 104 -24.25 0.12 -3.18
N SER A 105 -24.02 -1.18 -3.30
CA SER A 105 -25.01 -2.18 -2.97
C SER A 105 -24.34 -3.40 -2.31
N LYS A 106 -24.96 -3.82 -1.20
CA LYS A 106 -24.45 -4.80 -0.24
C LYS A 106 -24.36 -6.20 -0.85
N GLU A 107 -23.23 -6.89 -0.67
CA GLU A 107 -23.23 -8.36 -0.62
C GLU A 107 -22.07 -8.94 0.19
N ASN A 108 -22.40 -9.87 1.08
CA ASN A 108 -21.49 -10.75 1.80
C ASN A 108 -20.75 -11.67 0.83
N SER A 109 -19.71 -11.16 0.18
CA SER A 109 -18.67 -11.98 -0.43
C SER A 109 -17.35 -11.65 0.26
N LYS A 110 -16.61 -12.68 0.70
CA LYS A 110 -15.20 -12.52 1.07
C LYS A 110 -14.52 -11.75 -0.06
N PRO A 111 -13.86 -10.61 0.20
CA PRO A 111 -13.41 -9.75 -0.88
C PRO A 111 -12.33 -10.47 -1.68
N LYS A 112 -12.61 -10.71 -2.96
CA LYS A 112 -11.68 -11.23 -3.97
C LYS A 112 -10.67 -10.17 -4.45
N ASN A 113 -10.76 -8.95 -3.92
CA ASN A 113 -9.73 -7.93 -4.00
C ASN A 113 -9.45 -7.47 -2.57
N THR A 114 -8.25 -7.73 -2.05
CA THR A 114 -7.81 -7.27 -0.72
C THR A 114 -7.77 -5.75 -0.57
N GLY A 115 -8.21 -4.99 -1.59
CA GLY A 115 -8.26 -3.53 -1.60
C GLY A 115 -6.88 -2.90 -1.43
N MET A 116 -5.81 -3.67 -1.58
CA MET A 116 -4.45 -3.20 -1.41
C MET A 116 -4.05 -2.36 -2.61
N LEU A 117 -3.56 -1.16 -2.33
CA LEU A 117 -3.14 -0.16 -3.30
C LEU A 117 -1.62 -0.19 -3.52
N GLY A 118 -0.87 -0.64 -2.52
CA GLY A 118 0.58 -0.54 -2.56
C GLY A 118 1.25 -0.76 -1.20
N VAL A 119 2.53 -0.40 -1.13
CA VAL A 119 3.36 -0.51 0.08
C VAL A 119 3.99 0.84 0.38
N ILE A 120 3.96 1.28 1.64
CA ILE A 120 4.72 2.43 2.14
C ILE A 120 5.97 1.95 2.87
N GLU A 121 7.11 2.53 2.53
CA GLU A 121 8.44 2.22 3.07
C GLU A 121 9.13 3.50 3.57
N ILE A 122 9.70 3.46 4.78
CA ILE A 122 10.51 4.55 5.35
C ILE A 122 11.74 3.94 6.01
N ASP A 123 12.86 3.92 5.29
CA ASP A 123 14.10 3.25 5.69
C ASP A 123 14.64 3.72 7.04
N LYS A 124 14.56 5.03 7.31
CA LYS A 124 15.08 5.64 8.55
C LYS A 124 14.49 5.02 9.82
N ILE A 125 13.24 4.58 9.77
CA ILE A 125 12.52 4.00 10.91
C ILE A 125 12.20 2.52 10.72
N ASP A 126 12.81 1.88 9.70
CA ASP A 126 12.60 0.46 9.35
C ASP A 126 11.11 0.12 9.18
N LEU A 127 10.39 1.01 8.48
CA LEU A 127 8.96 0.86 8.24
C LEU A 127 8.72 0.25 6.87
N ARG A 128 7.92 -0.82 6.83
CA ARG A 128 7.31 -1.37 5.61
C ARG A 128 5.89 -1.79 5.93
N LEU A 129 4.89 -1.13 5.33
CA LEU A 129 3.47 -1.41 5.60
C LEU A 129 2.66 -1.50 4.31
N PRO A 130 1.68 -2.42 4.24
CA PRO A 130 0.70 -2.40 3.18
C PRO A 130 -0.21 -1.17 3.29
N ILE A 131 -0.64 -0.64 2.15
CA ILE A 131 -1.61 0.44 1.99
C ILE A 131 -2.90 -0.16 1.45
N LEU A 132 -3.96 -0.14 2.24
CA LEU A 132 -5.30 -0.57 1.83
C LEU A 132 -6.16 0.64 1.45
N TYR A 133 -7.12 0.43 0.56
CA TYR A 133 -8.16 1.41 0.25
C TYR A 133 -9.10 1.54 1.46
N GLY A 134 -9.20 2.76 1.99
CA GLY A 134 -10.03 3.10 3.14
C GLY A 134 -9.35 2.92 4.49
N ALA A 135 -9.41 3.96 5.32
CA ALA A 135 -8.96 3.97 6.70
C ALA A 135 -10.04 3.47 7.68
N SER A 136 -10.54 2.25 7.46
CA SER A 136 -11.50 1.59 8.37
C SER A 136 -10.78 0.94 9.57
N GLU A 137 -11.46 0.81 10.71
CA GLU A 137 -10.90 0.17 11.93
C GLU A 137 -10.26 -1.19 11.62
N ARG A 138 -10.97 -2.05 10.87
CA ARG A 138 -10.46 -3.36 10.44
C ARG A 138 -9.18 -3.28 9.61
N ASN A 139 -9.07 -2.27 8.74
CA ASN A 139 -7.87 -2.10 7.91
C ASN A 139 -6.70 -1.59 8.76
N LEU A 140 -6.95 -0.64 9.65
CA LEU A 140 -5.93 -0.02 10.49
C LEU A 140 -5.37 -0.98 11.57
N ASP A 141 -6.11 -2.04 11.92
CA ASP A 141 -5.65 -3.11 12.81
C ASP A 141 -4.43 -3.87 12.25
N VAL A 142 -4.33 -3.98 10.92
CA VAL A 142 -3.33 -4.82 10.24
C VAL A 142 -2.48 -4.07 9.22
N ALA A 143 -2.90 -2.90 8.74
CA ALA A 143 -2.27 -2.19 7.64
C ALA A 143 -2.36 -0.67 7.82
N SER A 144 -1.72 0.07 6.91
CA SER A 144 -2.06 1.48 6.68
C SER A 144 -3.26 1.57 5.73
N GLY A 145 -4.03 2.66 5.83
CA GLY A 145 -5.22 2.90 5.01
C GLY A 145 -5.16 4.26 4.32
N LEU A 146 -5.43 4.30 3.02
CA LEU A 146 -5.67 5.54 2.30
C LEU A 146 -7.02 6.12 2.73
N LEU A 147 -7.05 7.39 3.09
CA LEU A 147 -8.27 8.09 3.46
C LEU A 147 -9.17 8.25 2.23
N ASN A 148 -10.44 7.86 2.36
CA ASN A 148 -11.42 7.97 1.29
C ASN A 148 -11.57 9.44 0.84
N GLY A 149 -11.62 9.65 -0.47
CA GLY A 149 -11.74 10.98 -1.07
C GLY A 149 -10.42 11.72 -1.27
N THR A 150 -9.28 11.12 -0.90
CA THR A 150 -7.94 11.66 -1.20
C THR A 150 -7.36 11.06 -2.49
N SER A 151 -6.39 11.74 -3.10
CA SER A 151 -5.74 11.27 -4.34
C SER A 151 -4.97 9.98 -4.10
N LEU A 152 -4.78 9.18 -5.14
CA LEU A 152 -3.90 8.00 -5.08
C LEU A 152 -2.42 8.43 -5.05
N PRO A 153 -1.53 7.69 -4.37
CA PRO A 153 -0.11 7.98 -4.41
C PRO A 153 0.41 8.00 -5.86
N GLY A 154 1.10 9.07 -6.23
CA GLY A 154 1.67 9.26 -7.57
C GLY A 154 0.77 10.04 -8.53
N THR A 155 -0.47 10.34 -8.14
CA THR A 155 -1.40 11.16 -8.92
C THR A 155 -1.41 12.62 -8.46
N PRO A 156 -1.81 13.58 -9.31
CA PRO A 156 -1.99 14.97 -8.88
C PRO A 156 -2.93 15.11 -7.67
N GLY A 157 -2.54 15.94 -6.70
CA GLY A 157 -3.26 16.18 -5.45
C GLY A 157 -2.54 15.60 -4.22
N ASN A 158 -3.30 15.35 -3.15
CA ASN A 158 -2.76 14.91 -1.87
C ASN A 158 -3.32 13.54 -1.48
N SER A 159 -2.44 12.61 -1.12
CA SER A 159 -2.80 11.31 -0.55
C SER A 159 -2.66 11.34 0.96
N ALA A 160 -3.75 11.11 1.71
CA ALA A 160 -3.67 10.99 3.17
C ALA A 160 -3.67 9.52 3.56
N ILE A 161 -2.58 9.06 4.18
CA ILE A 161 -2.41 7.67 4.64
C ILE A 161 -2.45 7.67 6.18
N ALA A 162 -3.31 6.84 6.76
CA ALA A 162 -3.45 6.68 8.20
C ALA A 162 -3.00 5.28 8.64
N ALA A 163 -2.41 5.20 9.84
CA ALA A 163 -2.15 3.94 10.54
C ALA A 163 -2.16 4.19 12.05
N HIS A 164 -2.35 3.13 12.84
CA HIS A 164 -2.26 3.25 14.29
C HIS A 164 -0.86 3.65 14.76
N ARG A 165 -0.79 4.42 15.84
CA ARG A 165 0.43 4.52 16.67
C ARG A 165 0.44 3.34 17.64
N SER A 166 0.95 2.19 17.20
CA SER A 166 0.92 0.94 17.97
C SER A 166 1.59 1.09 19.34
N ARG A 167 1.17 0.30 20.34
CA ARG A 167 1.87 0.23 21.64
C ARG A 167 3.20 -0.50 21.57
N SER A 168 3.37 -1.37 20.57
CA SER A 168 4.63 -2.06 20.37
C SER A 168 5.53 -1.22 19.49
N TYR A 169 6.74 -0.98 20.00
CA TYR A 169 7.76 -0.21 19.30
C TYR A 169 8.08 -0.81 17.93
N GLY A 170 8.35 0.05 16.94
CA GLY A 170 8.73 -0.37 15.59
C GLY A 170 7.60 -0.85 14.70
N ARG A 171 6.33 -0.76 15.14
CA ARG A 171 5.19 -1.26 14.36
C ARG A 171 4.17 -0.18 14.05
N MET A 172 3.50 -0.32 12.91
CA MET A 172 2.62 0.70 12.36
C MET A 172 3.33 2.07 12.32
N PHE A 173 2.63 3.19 12.50
CA PHE A 173 3.25 4.52 12.56
C PHE A 173 3.73 4.89 13.98
N ASN A 174 4.13 3.90 14.81
CA ASN A 174 4.61 4.16 16.17
C ASN A 174 5.81 5.13 16.22
N ARG A 175 6.69 5.05 15.23
CA ARG A 175 7.97 5.79 15.15
C ARG A 175 7.94 6.96 14.17
N LEU A 176 6.76 7.40 13.73
CA LEU A 176 6.64 8.46 12.72
C LEU A 176 7.17 9.82 13.22
N ASP A 177 7.25 10.01 14.54
CA ASP A 177 7.84 11.20 15.18
C ASP A 177 9.39 11.24 15.12
N GLU A 178 10.04 10.18 14.65
CA GLU A 178 11.50 10.14 14.46
C GLU A 178 11.93 10.67 13.08
N ILE A 179 10.98 10.94 12.17
CA ILE A 179 11.27 11.51 10.86
C ILE A 179 11.39 13.04 10.93
N SER A 180 12.05 13.64 9.96
CA SER A 180 12.35 15.07 9.89
C SER A 180 12.38 15.53 8.44
N SER A 181 12.31 16.85 8.24
CA SER A 181 12.41 17.45 6.92
C SER A 181 13.66 16.95 6.18
N GLY A 182 13.49 16.55 4.93
CA GLY A 182 14.53 15.96 4.09
C GLY A 182 14.54 14.43 4.03
N ASP A 183 13.92 13.74 4.99
CA ASP A 183 13.81 12.28 4.96
C ASP A 183 12.94 11.81 3.78
N VAL A 184 13.17 10.58 3.33
CA VAL A 184 12.49 9.99 2.17
C VAL A 184 11.41 9.02 2.64
N VAL A 185 10.23 9.14 2.03
CA VAL A 185 9.12 8.19 2.13
C VAL A 185 8.91 7.58 0.75
N THR A 186 9.04 6.26 0.65
CA THR A 186 8.86 5.53 -0.60
C THR A 186 7.48 4.89 -0.62
N VAL A 187 6.76 5.03 -1.73
CA VAL A 187 5.46 4.37 -1.95
C VAL A 187 5.50 3.58 -3.25
N LYS A 188 5.33 2.26 -3.15
CA LYS A 188 5.15 1.38 -4.31
C LYS A 188 3.66 1.26 -4.58
N SER A 189 3.20 1.66 -5.77
CA SER A 189 1.78 1.67 -6.16
C SER A 189 1.67 1.68 -7.68
N GLN A 190 0.64 1.06 -8.25
CA GLN A 190 0.39 1.07 -9.72
C GLN A 190 1.62 0.65 -10.55
N ASN A 191 2.35 -0.39 -10.11
CA ASN A 191 3.55 -0.90 -10.78
C ASN A 191 4.67 0.16 -10.90
N ARG A 192 4.65 1.17 -10.03
CA ARG A 192 5.64 2.24 -9.98
C ARG A 192 6.08 2.49 -8.56
N THR A 193 7.27 3.08 -8.44
CA THR A 193 7.81 3.53 -7.16
C THR A 193 7.86 5.05 -7.13
N TYR A 194 7.23 5.63 -6.12
CA TYR A 194 7.19 7.06 -5.89
C TYR A 194 8.02 7.39 -4.66
N GLN A 195 8.88 8.40 -4.75
CA GLN A 195 9.66 8.90 -3.63
C GLN A 195 9.17 10.29 -3.25
N TYR A 196 8.76 10.44 -2.00
CA TYR A 196 8.36 11.70 -1.40
C TYR A 196 9.44 12.15 -0.44
N LYS A 197 9.64 13.46 -0.35
CA LYS A 197 10.52 14.07 0.64
C LYS A 197 9.67 14.71 1.72
N VAL A 198 9.94 14.37 2.97
CA VAL A 198 9.30 15.02 4.12
C VAL A 198 9.66 16.50 4.06
N TYR A 199 8.65 17.35 3.95
CA TYR A 199 8.83 18.80 3.96
C TYR A 199 8.63 19.35 5.37
N GLU A 200 7.58 18.89 6.06
CA GLU A 200 7.15 19.38 7.37
C GLU A 200 6.57 18.24 8.22
N THR A 201 6.57 18.42 9.54
CA THR A 201 5.89 17.55 10.49
C THR A 201 5.14 18.42 11.50
N GLN A 202 3.86 18.14 11.70
CA GLN A 202 3.00 18.91 12.58
C GLN A 202 2.21 17.99 13.52
N VAL A 203 2.02 18.41 14.76
CA VAL A 203 1.09 17.79 15.71
C VAL A 203 -0.17 18.63 15.73
N VAL A 204 -1.25 18.09 15.18
CA VAL A 204 -2.53 18.80 15.02
C VAL A 204 -3.59 18.25 15.95
N LYS A 205 -4.66 19.03 16.18
CA LYS A 205 -5.85 18.54 16.90
C LYS A 205 -6.71 17.70 15.95
N PRO A 206 -7.49 16.72 16.44
CA PRO A 206 -8.31 15.86 15.57
C PRO A 206 -9.27 16.61 14.62
N GLN A 207 -9.75 17.78 15.03
CA GLN A 207 -10.65 18.63 14.23
C GLN A 207 -9.92 19.54 13.21
N ASP A 208 -8.60 19.51 13.17
CA ASP A 208 -7.78 20.38 12.33
C ASP A 208 -7.37 19.61 11.06
N VAL A 209 -8.11 19.86 9.97
CA VAL A 209 -7.99 19.17 8.67
C VAL A 209 -7.52 20.10 7.54
N SER A 210 -6.97 21.26 7.89
CA SER A 210 -6.62 22.34 6.95
C SER A 210 -5.23 22.20 6.34
#